data_AF-A0A7S3XGQ2-F1
#
_entry.id   AF-A0A7S3XGQ2-F1
#
_cell.length_a   1.000
_cell.length_b   1.000
_cell.length_c   1.000
_cell.angle_alpha   90.00
_cell.angle_beta   90.00
_cell.angle_gamma   90.00
#
_symmetry.space_group_name_H-M   'P 1'
#
loop_
_entity.id
_entity.type
_entity.pdbx_description
1 polymer ?
#
loop_
_entity_poly.entity_id
_entity_poly.type
_entity_poly.pdbx_seq_one_letter_code
_entity_poly.pdbx_strand_id
1 'polypeptide(L)'
;MASYASLAGEIDQSRLACLNEDAEHTLRPALENRGILQSDADEQLLISIGFRSEVRLGAIKLRGVEDRETGEACDSAPAKVRLFVNRPDLGFDDAESDPAVQELDLTRADALGSTPVELKFVKFQKVDSIQIFVQENHGDAVTQLTGIEFYGMQGELQVQLERWKHEAPDIKPMGKSLFGI
;
A
#
# COMPACT_ATOMS: atom_id res chain seq x y z
N MET A 1 9.52 -11.70 11.82
CA MET A 1 8.63 -10.79 11.08
C MET A 1 9.50 -9.79 10.36
N ALA A 2 9.49 -9.74 9.03
CA ALA A 2 10.20 -8.68 8.31
C ALA A 2 9.51 -7.35 8.63
N SER A 3 10.25 -6.37 9.15
CA SER A 3 9.72 -5.02 9.37
C SER A 3 9.68 -4.32 8.02
N TYR A 4 8.50 -4.15 7.45
CA TYR A 4 8.32 -3.35 6.23
C TYR A 4 8.50 -1.86 6.54
N ALA A 5 9.12 -1.11 5.64
CA ALA A 5 9.25 0.34 5.74
C ALA A 5 8.13 1.03 4.97
N SER A 6 7.77 2.26 5.35
CA SER A 6 6.84 3.08 4.57
C SER A 6 7.44 3.40 3.20
N LEU A 7 6.62 3.28 2.15
CA LEU A 7 7.00 3.57 0.76
C LEU A 7 6.49 4.94 0.28
N ALA A 8 6.04 5.82 1.18
CA ALA A 8 5.51 7.14 0.80
C ALA A 8 6.50 7.98 -0.05
N GLY A 9 7.81 7.85 0.22
CA GLY A 9 8.86 8.53 -0.56
C GLY A 9 9.06 7.96 -1.98
N GLU A 10 8.59 6.74 -2.23
CA GLU A 10 8.70 6.07 -3.52
C GLU A 10 7.51 6.36 -4.44
N ILE A 11 6.46 7.03 -3.96
CA ILE A 11 5.31 7.37 -4.80
C ILE A 11 5.69 8.50 -5.77
N ASP A 12 5.36 8.30 -7.04
CA ASP A 12 5.51 9.31 -8.08
C ASP A 12 4.21 10.11 -8.21
N GLN A 13 4.26 11.36 -7.75
CA GLN A 13 3.13 12.29 -7.78
C GLN A 13 2.63 12.59 -9.20
N SER A 14 3.48 12.44 -10.22
CA SER A 14 3.06 12.63 -11.62
C SER A 14 2.26 11.45 -12.17
N ARG A 15 2.35 10.28 -11.52
CA ARG A 15 1.73 9.01 -11.93
C ARG A 15 0.55 8.63 -11.02
N LEU A 16 -0.17 9.64 -10.54
CA LEU A 16 -1.39 9.48 -9.76
C LEU A 16 -2.60 9.78 -10.64
N ALA A 17 -3.57 8.87 -10.64
CA ALA A 17 -4.86 9.07 -11.27
C ALA A 17 -5.94 8.37 -10.45
N CYS A 18 -7.15 8.92 -10.45
CA CYS A 18 -8.32 8.25 -9.88
C CYS A 18 -9.49 8.39 -10.85
N LEU A 19 -10.18 7.28 -11.12
CA LEU A 19 -11.47 7.32 -11.81
C LEU A 19 -12.60 7.35 -10.78
N ASN A 20 -13.69 8.03 -11.16
CA ASN A 20 -14.85 8.30 -10.32
C ASN A 20 -14.54 9.11 -9.05
N GLU A 21 -13.46 9.92 -9.02
CA GLU A 21 -13.21 10.85 -7.91
C GLU A 21 -14.09 12.10 -8.01
N ASP A 22 -14.57 12.57 -6.86
CA ASP A 22 -15.29 13.83 -6.70
C ASP A 22 -14.39 15.04 -7.04
N ALA A 23 -15.00 16.12 -7.54
CA ALA A 23 -14.29 17.31 -8.00
C ALA A 23 -13.55 18.08 -6.89
N GLU A 24 -14.06 18.03 -5.66
CA GLU A 24 -13.48 18.72 -4.49
C GLU A 24 -12.69 17.76 -3.59
N HIS A 25 -13.04 16.47 -3.59
CA HIS A 25 -12.46 15.43 -2.75
C HIS A 25 -11.64 14.43 -3.57
N THR A 26 -10.44 14.85 -3.97
CA THR A 26 -9.56 14.12 -4.89
C THR A 26 -8.49 13.25 -4.19
N LEU A 27 -7.81 12.40 -4.96
CA LEU A 27 -6.80 11.46 -4.48
C LEU A 27 -5.59 12.13 -3.80
N ARG A 28 -5.10 13.25 -4.36
CA ARG A 28 -3.81 13.84 -3.92
C ARG A 28 -3.85 14.31 -2.45
N PRO A 29 -4.85 15.09 -2.01
CA PRO A 29 -4.98 15.47 -0.61
C PRO A 29 -5.09 14.26 0.34
N ALA A 30 -5.84 13.22 -0.05
CA ALA A 30 -5.99 12.01 0.77
C ALA A 30 -4.67 11.25 0.92
N LEU A 31 -3.90 11.11 -0.16
CA LEU A 31 -2.60 10.46 -0.14
C LEU A 31 -1.58 11.20 0.76
N GLU A 32 -1.67 12.52 0.83
CA GLU A 32 -0.86 13.35 1.74
C GLU A 32 -1.39 13.37 3.18
N ASN A 33 -2.50 12.68 3.48
CA ASN A 33 -3.20 12.71 4.76
C ASN A 33 -3.69 14.13 5.14
N ARG A 34 -4.05 14.94 4.13
CA ARG A 34 -4.47 16.35 4.28
C ARG A 34 -5.91 16.60 3.84
N GLY A 35 -6.59 15.59 3.33
CA GLY A 35 -7.95 15.71 2.85
C GLY A 35 -8.63 14.36 2.72
N ILE A 36 -9.75 14.37 1.99
CA ILE A 36 -10.60 13.21 1.75
C ILE A 36 -10.62 12.99 0.24
N LEU A 37 -10.51 11.72 -0.16
CA LEU A 37 -10.86 11.22 -1.48
C LEU A 37 -12.28 10.67 -1.36
N GLN A 38 -13.18 11.10 -2.24
CA GLN A 38 -14.56 10.64 -2.29
C GLN A 38 -14.90 10.19 -3.71
N SER A 39 -15.79 9.22 -3.85
CA SER A 39 -16.41 8.93 -5.14
C SER A 39 -17.52 9.91 -5.52
N ASP A 40 -17.67 10.16 -6.83
CA ASP A 40 -18.61 11.16 -7.35
C ASP A 40 -20.05 10.62 -7.46
N ALA A 41 -20.23 9.39 -7.96
CA ALA A 41 -21.54 8.88 -8.34
C ALA A 41 -22.05 7.68 -7.51
N ASP A 42 -21.17 6.76 -7.16
CA ASP A 42 -21.49 5.49 -6.51
C ASP A 42 -20.37 5.04 -5.57
N GLU A 43 -20.40 3.81 -5.07
CA GLU A 43 -19.41 3.29 -4.12
C GLU A 43 -18.03 3.04 -4.77
N GLN A 44 -17.93 3.00 -6.09
CA GLN A 44 -16.75 2.51 -6.78
C GLN A 44 -15.66 3.59 -6.91
N LEU A 45 -14.40 3.21 -6.70
CA LEU A 45 -13.24 4.05 -6.99
C LEU A 45 -12.16 3.22 -7.66
N LEU A 46 -11.51 3.75 -8.70
CA LEU A 46 -10.34 3.13 -9.30
C LEU A 46 -9.11 4.03 -9.17
N ILE A 47 -8.27 3.69 -8.21
CA ILE A 47 -7.10 4.49 -7.82
C ILE A 47 -5.85 3.89 -8.45
N SER A 48 -5.14 4.69 -9.24
CA SER A 48 -3.87 4.31 -9.87
C SER A 48 -2.70 5.06 -9.25
N ILE A 49 -1.73 4.31 -8.74
CA ILE A 49 -0.53 4.85 -8.09
C ILE A 49 0.71 4.25 -8.74
N GLY A 50 1.50 5.10 -9.39
CA GLY A 50 2.84 4.76 -9.87
C GLY A 50 3.92 5.01 -8.82
N PHE A 51 4.92 4.14 -8.80
CA PHE A 51 6.14 4.31 -8.01
C PHE A 51 7.26 4.87 -8.88
N ARG A 52 8.23 5.56 -8.25
CA ARG A 52 9.42 6.12 -8.90
C ARG A 52 10.42 5.05 -9.29
N SER A 53 10.43 3.96 -8.53
CA SER A 53 11.23 2.77 -8.74
C SER A 53 10.40 1.55 -8.40
N GLU A 54 10.83 0.39 -8.89
CA GLU A 54 10.16 -0.86 -8.57
C GLU A 54 10.24 -1.15 -7.06
N VAL A 55 9.11 -1.48 -6.46
CA VAL A 55 9.00 -1.80 -5.04
C VAL A 55 8.46 -3.21 -4.81
N ARG A 56 8.65 -3.70 -3.58
CA ARG A 56 8.04 -4.93 -3.07
C ARG A 56 7.00 -4.56 -2.02
N LEU A 57 5.73 -4.84 -2.27
CA LEU A 57 4.66 -4.50 -1.33
C LEU A 57 4.42 -5.65 -0.35
N GLY A 58 4.50 -5.33 0.94
CA GLY A 58 4.25 -6.26 2.04
C GLY A 58 2.92 -6.04 2.73
N ALA A 59 2.48 -4.80 2.84
CA ALA A 59 1.18 -4.43 3.39
C ALA A 59 0.67 -3.12 2.79
N ILE A 60 -0.63 -2.92 2.88
CA ILE A 60 -1.33 -1.69 2.49
C ILE A 60 -2.19 -1.22 3.66
N LYS A 61 -2.34 0.08 3.83
CA LYS A 61 -3.30 0.68 4.75
C LYS A 61 -4.23 1.57 3.95
N LEU A 62 -5.52 1.27 4.02
CA LEU A 62 -6.59 2.08 3.46
C LEU A 62 -7.39 2.62 4.63
N ARG A 63 -7.39 3.94 4.81
CA ARG A 63 -8.04 4.60 5.94
C ARG A 63 -9.27 5.35 5.46
N GLY A 64 -10.44 4.96 5.93
CA GLY A 64 -11.71 5.65 5.75
C GLY A 64 -11.87 6.85 6.68
N VAL A 65 -13.07 7.40 6.74
CA VAL A 65 -13.47 8.41 7.72
C VAL A 65 -13.79 7.71 9.04
N GLU A 66 -13.31 8.27 10.15
CA GLU A 66 -13.63 7.81 11.49
C GLU A 66 -14.92 8.48 11.99
N ASP A 67 -15.85 7.67 12.46
CA ASP A 67 -17.05 8.12 13.15
C ASP A 67 -16.67 8.59 14.56
N ARG A 68 -16.97 9.86 14.87
CA ARG A 68 -16.53 10.50 16.12
C ARG A 68 -17.26 10.01 17.37
N GLU A 69 -18.41 9.36 17.21
CA GLU A 69 -19.21 8.87 18.33
C GLU A 69 -18.80 7.45 18.72
N THR A 70 -18.57 6.61 17.71
CA THR A 70 -18.24 5.18 17.87
C THR A 70 -16.74 4.91 17.89
N GLY A 71 -15.93 5.76 17.27
CA GLY A 71 -14.49 5.54 17.05
C GLY A 71 -14.19 4.45 16.01
N GLU A 72 -15.19 4.03 15.24
CA GLU A 72 -15.05 3.05 14.16
C GLU A 72 -15.02 3.73 12.80
N ALA A 73 -14.67 2.99 11.74
CA ALA A 73 -14.79 3.50 10.38
C ALA A 73 -16.28 3.68 9.99
N CYS A 74 -16.61 4.82 9.37
CA CYS A 74 -17.94 5.11 8.83
C CYS A 74 -18.36 4.09 7.75
N ASP A 75 -19.64 4.09 7.41
CA ASP A 75 -20.21 3.23 6.36
C ASP A 75 -19.61 3.54 4.97
N SER A 76 -19.14 4.77 4.75
CA SER A 76 -18.44 5.18 3.53
C SER A 76 -17.02 4.61 3.41
N ALA A 77 -16.49 3.95 4.43
CA ALA A 77 -15.16 3.34 4.34
C ALA A 77 -15.17 2.09 3.43
N PRO A 78 -14.07 1.82 2.70
CA PRO A 78 -14.03 0.71 1.75
C PRO A 78 -14.16 -0.65 2.46
N ALA A 79 -14.94 -1.56 1.87
CA ALA A 79 -15.19 -2.89 2.41
C ALA A 79 -14.62 -3.99 1.50
N LYS A 80 -14.83 -3.91 0.19
CA LYS A 80 -14.25 -4.86 -0.78
C LYS A 80 -13.32 -4.17 -1.73
N VAL A 81 -12.08 -4.62 -1.77
CA VAL A 81 -11.02 -4.01 -2.57
C VAL A 81 -10.28 -5.06 -3.40
N ARG A 82 -10.11 -4.79 -4.68
CA ARG A 82 -9.34 -5.63 -5.61
C ARG A 82 -8.07 -4.91 -6.02
N LEU A 83 -6.94 -5.63 -5.96
CA LEU A 83 -5.62 -5.09 -6.24
C LEU A 83 -5.05 -5.68 -7.52
N PHE A 84 -4.55 -4.80 -8.39
CA PHE A 84 -3.83 -5.15 -9.60
C PHE A 84 -2.48 -4.43 -9.61
N VAL A 85 -1.50 -4.98 -10.32
CA VAL A 85 -0.17 -4.36 -10.43
C VAL A 85 0.23 -4.27 -11.88
N ASN A 86 0.98 -3.21 -12.21
CA ASN A 86 1.57 -2.96 -13.53
C ASN A 86 0.52 -2.93 -14.66
N ARG A 87 -0.68 -2.40 -14.39
CA ARG A 87 -1.78 -2.23 -15.34
C ARG A 87 -2.27 -0.76 -15.31
N PRO A 88 -1.47 0.22 -15.76
CA PRO A 88 -1.80 1.64 -15.65
C PRO A 88 -3.09 2.05 -16.41
N ASP A 89 -3.46 1.29 -17.43
CA ASP A 89 -4.65 1.55 -18.27
C ASP A 89 -5.88 0.73 -17.85
N LEU A 90 -5.89 0.16 -16.63
CA LEU A 90 -7.03 -0.63 -16.14
C LEU A 90 -8.29 0.25 -16.05
N GLY A 91 -9.39 -0.19 -16.67
CA GLY A 91 -10.71 0.41 -16.52
C GLY A 91 -11.61 -0.36 -15.55
N PHE A 92 -12.84 0.13 -15.33
CA PHE A 92 -13.83 -0.54 -14.48
C PHE A 92 -14.24 -1.91 -15.01
N ASP A 93 -14.54 -2.02 -16.32
CA ASP A 93 -14.90 -3.29 -16.95
C ASP A 93 -13.82 -4.37 -16.70
N ASP A 94 -12.55 -4.01 -16.92
CA ASP A 94 -11.42 -4.90 -16.67
C ASP A 94 -11.27 -5.22 -15.18
N ALA A 95 -11.41 -4.22 -14.31
CA ALA A 95 -11.28 -4.39 -12.86
C ALA A 95 -12.37 -5.32 -12.29
N GLU A 96 -13.55 -5.36 -12.91
CA GLU A 96 -14.63 -6.28 -12.57
C GLU A 96 -14.38 -7.70 -13.10
N SER A 97 -13.92 -7.85 -14.35
CA SER A 97 -13.79 -9.16 -14.99
C SER A 97 -12.45 -9.87 -14.78
N ASP A 98 -11.34 -9.13 -14.76
CA ASP A 98 -10.00 -9.71 -14.73
C ASP A 98 -9.65 -10.25 -13.34
N PRO A 99 -8.90 -11.35 -13.25
CA PRO A 99 -8.46 -11.87 -11.95
C PRO A 99 -7.54 -10.86 -11.25
N ALA A 100 -7.94 -10.43 -10.06
CA ALA A 100 -7.11 -9.59 -9.21
C ALA A 100 -5.88 -10.35 -8.70
N VAL A 101 -4.79 -9.62 -8.46
CA VAL A 101 -3.59 -10.20 -7.83
C VAL A 101 -3.91 -10.62 -6.40
N GLN A 102 -4.71 -9.81 -5.72
CA GLN A 102 -5.29 -10.10 -4.42
C GLN A 102 -6.59 -9.32 -4.24
N GLU A 103 -7.55 -9.94 -3.58
CA GLU A 103 -8.79 -9.32 -3.12
C GLU A 103 -8.74 -9.21 -1.60
N LEU A 104 -9.27 -8.11 -1.07
CA LEU A 104 -9.29 -7.77 0.34
C LEU A 104 -10.76 -7.54 0.75
N ASP A 105 -11.22 -8.34 1.71
CA ASP A 105 -12.43 -8.07 2.48
C ASP A 105 -12.01 -7.34 3.76
N LEU A 106 -12.18 -6.03 3.77
CA LEU A 106 -11.81 -5.14 4.86
C LEU A 106 -12.92 -5.12 5.91
N THR A 107 -12.55 -5.33 7.17
CA THR A 107 -13.43 -5.01 8.29
C THR A 107 -13.38 -3.50 8.58
N ARG A 108 -14.33 -2.98 9.37
CA ARG A 108 -14.26 -1.60 9.84
C ARG A 108 -12.97 -1.27 10.58
N ALA A 109 -12.38 -2.25 11.29
CA ALA A 109 -11.11 -2.07 11.98
C ALA A 109 -9.93 -1.95 11.00
N ASP A 110 -9.95 -2.72 9.91
CA ASP A 110 -8.96 -2.61 8.84
C ASP A 110 -9.11 -1.28 8.11
N ALA A 111 -10.35 -0.90 7.79
CA ALA A 111 -10.71 0.34 7.10
C ALA A 111 -10.53 1.60 7.98
N LEU A 112 -10.50 1.48 9.31
CA LEU A 112 -10.06 2.56 10.21
C LEU A 112 -8.57 2.87 10.03
N GLY A 113 -7.81 1.98 9.38
CA GLY A 113 -6.40 2.17 9.11
C GLY A 113 -5.56 2.26 10.38
N SER A 114 -5.93 1.54 11.44
CA SER A 114 -5.08 1.42 12.64
C SER A 114 -3.87 0.53 12.36
N THR A 115 -4.11 -0.63 11.75
CA THR A 115 -3.08 -1.61 11.35
C THR A 115 -3.05 -1.76 9.83
N PRO A 116 -1.86 -1.92 9.21
CA PRO A 116 -1.78 -2.30 7.80
C PRO A 116 -2.33 -3.71 7.55
N VAL A 117 -3.01 -3.89 6.42
CA VAL A 117 -3.49 -5.19 5.91
C VAL A 117 -2.37 -5.88 5.15
N GLU A 118 -2.06 -7.12 5.51
CA GLU A 118 -0.99 -7.88 4.89
C GLU A 118 -1.32 -8.29 3.45
N LEU A 119 -0.37 -8.04 2.56
CA LEU A 119 -0.41 -8.52 1.19
C LEU A 119 0.35 -9.84 1.07
N LYS A 120 -0.02 -10.65 0.09
CA LYS A 120 0.72 -11.86 -0.28
C LYS A 120 2.04 -11.45 -0.92
N PHE A 121 3.03 -11.11 -0.11
CA PHE A 121 4.33 -10.53 -0.52
C PHE A 121 4.92 -11.19 -1.77
N VAL A 122 4.83 -12.52 -1.90
CA VAL A 122 5.30 -13.30 -3.06
C VAL A 122 4.67 -12.90 -4.40
N LYS A 123 3.48 -12.30 -4.39
CA LYS A 123 2.77 -11.78 -5.58
C LYS A 123 3.12 -10.32 -5.90
N PHE A 124 3.70 -9.60 -4.94
CA PHE A 124 4.00 -8.18 -5.03
C PHE A 124 5.51 -7.91 -4.96
N GLN A 125 6.33 -8.72 -5.64
CA GLN A 125 7.79 -8.57 -5.65
C GLN A 125 8.32 -7.54 -6.65
N LYS A 126 7.51 -7.17 -7.64
CA LYS A 126 7.92 -6.40 -8.81
C LYS A 126 6.86 -5.37 -9.18
N VAL A 127 6.65 -4.37 -8.34
CA VAL A 127 5.56 -3.41 -8.49
C VAL A 127 6.10 -2.05 -8.93
N ASP A 128 5.78 -1.66 -10.17
CA ASP A 128 6.03 -0.32 -10.71
C ASP A 128 4.77 0.55 -10.60
N SER A 129 3.59 -0.03 -10.73
CA SER A 129 2.32 0.64 -10.42
C SER A 129 1.35 -0.31 -9.72
N ILE A 130 0.46 0.24 -8.90
CA ILE A 130 -0.66 -0.50 -8.32
C ILE A 130 -1.98 0.20 -8.68
N GLN A 131 -2.99 -0.62 -8.99
CA GLN A 131 -4.37 -0.21 -9.19
C GLN A 131 -5.17 -0.78 -8.03
N ILE A 132 -5.86 0.10 -7.30
CA ILE A 132 -6.74 -0.23 -6.18
C ILE A 132 -8.16 0.03 -6.66
N PHE A 133 -8.91 -1.03 -6.88
CA PHE A 133 -10.32 -0.95 -7.20
C PHE A 133 -11.13 -1.16 -5.93
N VAL A 134 -11.78 -0.11 -5.43
CA VAL A 134 -12.79 -0.22 -4.38
C VAL A 134 -14.10 -0.59 -5.07
N GLN A 135 -14.62 -1.79 -4.75
CA GLN A 135 -15.82 -2.33 -5.38
C GLN A 135 -17.08 -2.03 -4.56
N GLU A 136 -16.97 -2.10 -3.24
CA GLU A 136 -18.07 -1.88 -2.29
C GLU A 136 -17.54 -1.20 -1.02
N ASN A 137 -18.39 -0.42 -0.36
CA ASN A 137 -18.13 0.13 0.98
C ASN A 137 -18.99 -0.59 2.06
N HIS A 138 -19.03 -0.06 3.27
CA HIS A 138 -19.77 -0.65 4.39
C HIS A 138 -21.28 -0.33 4.42
N GLY A 139 -21.84 0.25 3.35
CA GLY A 139 -23.28 0.45 3.16
C GLY A 139 -23.71 1.89 2.92
N ASP A 140 -22.78 2.79 2.55
CA ASP A 140 -23.09 4.18 2.20
C ASP A 140 -23.15 4.37 0.67
N ALA A 141 -23.72 5.47 0.19
CA ALA A 141 -23.87 5.74 -1.24
C ALA A 141 -22.54 6.04 -1.95
N VAL A 142 -21.54 6.53 -1.21
CA VAL A 142 -20.23 6.92 -1.73
C VAL A 142 -19.11 6.37 -0.85
N THR A 143 -17.97 6.08 -1.45
CA THR A 143 -16.76 5.70 -0.72
C THR A 143 -15.96 6.94 -0.34
N GLN A 144 -15.44 6.98 0.88
CA GLN A 144 -14.53 8.01 1.37
C GLN A 144 -13.26 7.42 1.99
N LEU A 145 -12.12 8.01 1.63
CA LEU A 145 -10.79 7.65 2.09
C LEU A 145 -10.06 8.90 2.60
N THR A 146 -9.43 8.82 3.76
CA THR A 146 -8.61 9.88 4.36
C THR A 146 -7.11 9.58 4.29
N GLY A 147 -6.72 8.38 3.82
CA GLY A 147 -5.33 7.97 3.73
C GLY A 147 -5.13 6.66 2.98
N ILE A 148 -4.05 6.60 2.20
CA ILE A 148 -3.59 5.41 1.51
C ILE A 148 -2.09 5.32 1.75
N GLU A 149 -1.63 4.22 2.35
CA GLU A 149 -0.23 4.04 2.67
C GLU A 149 0.24 2.64 2.26
N PHE A 150 1.47 2.57 1.74
CA PHE A 150 2.10 1.31 1.36
C PHE A 150 3.30 1.03 2.24
N TYR A 151 3.44 -0.23 2.61
CA TYR A 151 4.54 -0.72 3.42
C TYR A 151 5.23 -1.85 2.69
N GLY A 152 6.55 -1.78 2.60
CA GLY A 152 7.30 -2.79 1.89
C GLY A 152 8.79 -2.52 1.88
N MET A 153 9.41 -2.82 0.75
CA MET A 153 10.85 -2.65 0.52
C MET A 153 11.04 -2.01 -0.85
N GLN A 154 11.96 -1.05 -0.94
CA GLN A 154 12.42 -0.55 -2.24
C GLN A 154 13.18 -1.65 -2.99
N GLY A 155 13.11 -1.63 -4.31
CA GLY A 155 13.85 -2.53 -5.20
C GLY A 155 15.35 -2.61 -4.86
N GLU A 156 15.85 -3.85 -4.98
CA GLU A 156 17.20 -4.32 -4.67
C GLU A 156 17.70 -4.12 -3.23
N LEU A 157 17.27 -5.01 -2.34
CA LEU A 157 18.05 -5.31 -1.13
C LEU A 157 19.33 -6.08 -1.53
N GLN A 158 20.32 -5.39 -2.08
CA GLN A 158 21.70 -5.89 -2.24
C GLN A 158 22.79 -4.83 -1.97
N VAL A 159 22.61 -3.81 -1.11
CA VAL A 159 23.79 -3.03 -0.65
C VAL A 159 23.70 -2.59 0.82
N GLN A 160 23.42 -3.53 1.72
CA GLN A 160 23.81 -3.31 3.13
C GLN A 160 24.57 -4.49 3.76
N LEU A 161 24.46 -5.70 3.21
CA LEU A 161 25.40 -6.78 3.55
C LEU A 161 26.77 -6.61 2.87
N GLU A 162 26.85 -6.04 1.66
CA GLU A 162 28.15 -5.83 0.99
C GLU A 162 28.98 -4.70 1.62
N ARG A 163 28.33 -3.63 2.10
CA ARG A 163 29.01 -2.56 2.85
C ARG A 163 29.66 -3.09 4.13
N TRP A 164 29.01 -3.99 4.86
CA TRP A 164 29.62 -4.61 6.05
C TRP A 164 30.76 -5.59 5.72
N LYS A 165 30.71 -6.28 4.57
CA LYS A 165 31.82 -7.13 4.13
C LYS A 165 33.05 -6.32 3.71
N HIS A 166 32.87 -5.08 3.23
CA HIS A 166 33.96 -4.20 2.80
C HIS A 166 34.45 -3.23 3.90
N GLU A 167 33.60 -2.89 4.88
CA GLU A 167 33.92 -2.01 6.01
C GLU A 167 34.31 -2.77 7.29
N ALA A 168 34.24 -4.11 7.31
CA ALA A 168 34.75 -4.89 8.43
C ALA A 168 36.30 -4.78 8.48
N PRO A 169 36.89 -4.23 9.55
CA PRO A 169 38.33 -4.35 9.75
C PRO A 169 38.70 -5.84 9.83
N ASP A 170 39.85 -6.20 9.27
CA ASP A 170 40.44 -7.54 9.35
C ASP A 170 40.60 -7.98 10.82
N ILE A 171 39.56 -8.60 11.38
CA ILE A 171 39.67 -9.27 12.67
C ILE A 171 40.38 -10.59 12.39
N LYS A 172 41.71 -10.57 12.50
CA LYS A 172 42.50 -11.81 12.53
C LYS A 172 41.90 -12.72 13.59
N PRO A 173 41.58 -13.98 13.29
CA PRO A 173 41.16 -14.91 14.31
C PRO A 173 42.27 -14.98 15.36
N MET A 174 41.95 -14.63 16.61
CA MET A 174 42.83 -14.88 17.75
C MET A 174 43.17 -16.37 17.72
N GLY A 175 44.44 -16.66 17.46
CA GLY A 175 44.96 -18.02 17.44
C GLY A 175 44.53 -18.74 18.70
N LYS A 176 44.04 -19.97 18.55
CA LYS A 176 43.88 -20.89 19.66
C LYS A 176 45.28 -21.11 20.25
N SER A 177 45.62 -20.34 21.29
CA SER A 177 46.80 -20.58 22.09
C SER A 177 46.61 -21.90 22.80
N LEU A 178 47.53 -22.81 22.48
CA LEU A 178 47.89 -24.01 23.20
C LEU A 178 47.67 -23.90 24.71
N PHE A 179 46.73 -24.67 25.24
CA PHE A 179 46.86 -25.25 26.57
C PHE A 179 46.99 -26.76 26.37
N GLY A 180 48.23 -27.19 26.24
CA GLY A 180 48.64 -28.55 26.55
C GLY A 180 49.65 -28.44 27.69
N ILE A 181 49.22 -28.71 28.91
CA ILE A 181 49.94 -29.41 29.99
C ILE A 181 48.87 -30.11 30.83
#